data_AF-A0A9E6DZ36-F1
#
_entry.id   AF-A0A9E6DZ36-F1
#
_cell.length_a   1.000
_cell.length_b   1.000
_cell.length_c   1.000
_cell.angle_alpha   90.00
_cell.angle_beta   90.00
_cell.angle_gamma   90.00
#
_symmetry.space_group_name_H-M   'P 1'
#
loop_
_entity.id
_entity.type
_entity.pdbx_description
1 polymer ?
#
loop_
_entity_poly.entity_id
_entity_poly.type
_entity_poly.pdbx_seq_one_letter_code
_entity_poly.pdbx_strand_id
1 'polypeptide(L)' 'MSDTLGTLEVGQYADIIAIDTSPLKEIEVLLDVDLVMKGGKVFKNK' A
#
# COMPACT_ATOMS: atom_id res chain seq x y z
N MET A 1 15.36 -9.21 -9.11
CA MET A 1 14.73 -8.04 -8.45
C MET A 1 13.27 -8.29 -8.05
N SER A 2 12.72 -9.50 -8.24
CA SER A 2 11.27 -9.76 -8.14
C SER A 2 10.80 -10.31 -6.78
N ASP A 3 11.66 -10.95 -5.99
CA ASP A 3 11.19 -11.84 -4.91
C ASP A 3 10.85 -11.12 -3.60
N THR A 4 10.93 -9.79 -3.56
CA THR A 4 10.77 -8.98 -2.33
C THR A 4 9.72 -7.88 -2.45
N LEU A 5 9.01 -7.81 -3.59
CA LEU A 5 8.06 -6.74 -3.91
C LEU A 5 6.78 -7.32 -4.53
N GLY A 6 5.65 -6.68 -4.24
CA GLY A 6 4.35 -6.97 -4.88
C GLY A 6 3.38 -7.81 -4.05
N THR A 7 3.82 -8.35 -2.91
CA THR A 7 2.98 -9.11 -1.98
C THR A 7 3.28 -8.74 -0.54
N LEU A 8 2.33 -9.00 0.37
CA LEU A 8 2.49 -8.69 1.79
C LEU A 8 2.88 -9.97 2.55
N GLU A 9 4.17 -10.24 2.63
CA GLU A 9 4.73 -11.42 3.32
C GLU A 9 5.98 -11.05 4.12
N VAL A 10 6.33 -11.90 5.10
CA VAL A 10 7.52 -11.72 5.93
C VAL A 10 8.78 -11.81 5.07
N GLY A 11 9.68 -10.85 5.23
CA GLY A 11 10.93 -10.77 4.46
C GLY A 11 10.84 -9.90 3.21
N GLN A 12 9.65 -9.38 2.87
CA GLN A 12 9.46 -8.41 1.79
C GLN A 12 9.58 -6.96 2.29
N TYR A 13 9.69 -6.02 1.35
CA TYR A 13 9.71 -4.60 1.70
C TYR A 13 8.38 -4.17 2.32
N ALA A 14 8.47 -3.34 3.36
CA ALA A 14 7.32 -2.74 4.02
C ALA A 14 6.78 -1.55 3.21
N ASP A 15 6.24 -1.84 2.02
CA ASP A 15 5.61 -0.90 1.10
C ASP A 15 4.10 -1.11 1.15
N ILE A 16 3.37 -0.16 1.73
CA ILE A 16 1.94 -0.31 2.03
C ILE A 16 1.21 0.97 1.67
N ILE A 17 0.01 0.82 1.08
CA ILE A 17 -0.98 1.88 0.97
C ILE A 17 -2.22 1.51 1.78
N ALA A 18 -2.91 2.51 2.34
CA ALA A 18 -4.20 2.31 2.99
C ALA A 18 -5.26 3.21 2.35
N ILE A 19 -6.48 2.70 2.32
CA ILE A 19 -7.69 3.26 1.72
C ILE A 19 -8.87 2.95 2.63
N ASP A 20 -9.84 3.85 2.68
CA ASP A 20 -11.02 3.72 3.56
C ASP A 20 -12.02 2.64 3.10
N THR A 21 -12.05 2.35 1.80
CA THR A 21 -13.02 1.42 1.20
C THR A 21 -12.33 0.32 0.41
N SER A 22 -12.94 -0.86 0.35
CA SER A 22 -12.38 -2.00 -0.37
C SER A 22 -12.36 -1.74 -1.89
N PRO A 23 -11.20 -1.91 -2.56
CA PRO A 23 -11.07 -1.70 -4.00
C PRO A 23 -11.77 -2.79 -4.81
N LEU A 24 -12.13 -3.91 -4.17
CA LEU A 24 -12.95 -4.97 -4.77
C LEU A 24 -14.44 -4.56 -4.90
N LYS A 25 -14.88 -3.60 -4.07
CA LYS A 25 -16.23 -3.04 -4.16
C LYS A 25 -16.27 -1.82 -5.07
N GLU A 26 -15.26 -0.96 -4.95
CA GLU A 26 -15.16 0.30 -5.69
C GLU A 26 -13.70 0.55 -6.05
N ILE A 27 -13.32 0.36 -7.30
CA ILE A 27 -11.90 0.43 -7.72
C ILE A 27 -11.35 1.86 -7.73
N GLU A 28 -12.22 2.86 -7.85
CA GLU A 28 -11.89 4.29 -7.94
C GLU A 28 -11.22 4.83 -6.67
N VAL A 29 -11.40 4.15 -5.54
CA VAL A 29 -10.77 4.48 -4.24
C VAL A 29 -9.23 4.43 -4.32
N LEU A 30 -8.66 3.72 -5.30
CA LEU A 30 -7.21 3.70 -5.52
C LEU A 30 -6.66 5.04 -6.05
N LEU A 31 -7.54 5.95 -6.50
CA LEU A 31 -7.16 7.29 -6.96
C LEU A 31 -6.94 8.27 -5.80
N ASP A 32 -7.52 8.04 -4.62
CA ASP A 32 -7.28 8.83 -3.41
C ASP A 32 -6.89 7.93 -2.23
N VAL A 33 -5.59 7.72 -2.09
CA VAL A 33 -4.98 6.90 -1.04
C VAL A 33 -4.66 7.73 0.19
N ASP A 34 -5.06 7.30 1.38
CA ASP A 34 -4.91 8.08 2.62
C ASP A 34 -3.52 7.95 3.24
N LEU A 35 -2.97 6.73 3.21
CA LEU A 35 -1.65 6.39 3.76
C LEU A 35 -0.74 5.87 2.65
N VAL A 36 0.52 6.34 2.65
CA VAL A 36 1.59 5.75 1.84
C VAL A 36 2.80 5.52 2.74
N MET A 37 3.19 4.25 2.87
CA MET A 37 4.42 3.82 3.53
C MET A 37 5.33 3.15 2.50
N LYS A 38 6.62 3.50 2.54
CA LYS A 38 7.65 2.90 1.69
C LYS A 38 8.88 2.55 2.53
N GLY A 39 9.33 1.30 2.48
CA GLY A 39 10.45 0.78 3.26
C GLY A 39 10.26 0.98 4.76
N GLY A 40 9.03 0.93 5.27
CA GLY A 40 8.71 1.16 6.68
C GLY A 40 8.65 2.62 7.11
N LYS A 41 8.81 3.58 6.20
CA LYS A 41 8.68 5.01 6.48
C LYS A 41 7.39 5.56 5.88
N VAL A 42 6.64 6.34 6.66
CA VAL A 42 5.42 7.02 6.21
C VAL A 42 5.80 8.27 5.40
N PHE A 43 5.21 8.39 4.20
CA PHE A 43 5.40 9.51 3.27
C PHE A 43 4.13 10.35 3.08
N LYS A 44 2.96 9.72 3.20
CA LYS A 44 1.66 10.39 3.20
C LYS A 44 0.84 9.85 4.36
N ASN A 45 0.23 10.75 5.11
CA ASN A 45 -0.79 10.46 6.11
C ASN A 45 -1.71 11.67 6.13
N LYS A 46 -2.83 11.55 5.42
CA LYS A 46 -3.79 12.63 5.19
C LYS A 46 -4.64 12.87 6.45
#